data_AF-A0A956SLJ5-F1
#
_entry.id   AF-A0A956SLJ5-F1
#
_cell.length_a   1.000
_cell.length_b   1.000
_cell.length_c   1.000
_cell.angle_alpha   90.00
_cell.angle_beta   90.00
_cell.angle_gamma   90.00
#
_symmetry.space_group_name_H-M   'P 1'
#
loop_
_entity.id
_entity.type
_entity.pdbx_description
1 polymer ?
#
loop_
_entity_poly.entity_id
_entity_poly.type
_entity_poly.pdbx_seq_one_letter_code
_entity_poly.pdbx_strand_id
1 'polypeptide(L)'
;VVYSDVIQMVILLSGIVICIVYAAEHVGGFGVILNSLPPERLNVLDMAHGLGDGSETPFWGFLFGGFFLFVSYYGTDQSQVQRELSAESIDGTKRSLFINGISRFPLGVLYILLGMAVGAAYQLSPELQAAVPEAHPDYLVPQYIMLFLPSGLRAILFAALLAATMSSLDSVLNSLSAATMR
;
A
#
# COMPACT_ATOMS: atom_id res chain seq x y z
N VAL A 1 -8.88 -17.55 8.48
CA VAL A 1 -7.84 -16.90 7.68
C VAL A 1 -8.45 -16.11 6.52
N VAL A 2 -8.99 -16.74 5.46
CA VAL A 2 -9.54 -15.97 4.32
C VAL A 2 -10.64 -14.97 4.71
N TYR A 3 -11.63 -15.36 5.52
CA TYR A 3 -12.68 -14.44 5.97
C TYR A 3 -12.16 -13.28 6.83
N SER A 4 -11.19 -13.54 7.72
CA SER A 4 -10.58 -12.49 8.54
C SER A 4 -9.76 -11.53 7.68
N ASP A 5 -9.06 -12.03 6.66
CA ASP A 5 -8.31 -11.20 5.71
C ASP A 5 -9.23 -10.28 4.91
N VAL A 6 -10.41 -10.76 4.50
CA VAL A 6 -11.41 -9.94 3.80
C VAL A 6 -11.92 -8.82 4.69
N ILE A 7 -12.28 -9.12 5.94
CA ILE A 7 -12.75 -8.10 6.89
C ILE A 7 -11.66 -7.06 7.13
N GLN A 8 -10.43 -7.51 7.36
CA GLN A 8 -9.29 -6.63 7.58
C GLN A 8 -8.98 -5.77 6.34
N MET A 9 -9.06 -6.34 5.14
CA MET A 9 -8.91 -5.60 3.89
C MET A 9 -9.94 -4.47 3.81
N VAL A 10 -11.22 -4.76 4.07
CA VAL A 10 -12.27 -3.73 4.07
C VAL A 10 -11.99 -2.63 5.09
N ILE A 11 -11.57 -2.98 6.31
CA ILE A 11 -11.25 -2.00 7.34
C ILE A 11 -10.07 -1.11 6.91
N LEU A 12 -8.97 -1.69 6.43
CA LEU A 12 -7.80 -0.92 5.99
C LEU A 12 -8.11 -0.04 4.78
N LEU A 13 -8.88 -0.53 3.81
CA LEU A 13 -9.30 0.25 2.65
C LEU A 13 -10.19 1.42 3.04
N SER A 14 -11.16 1.19 3.93
CA SER A 14 -11.97 2.27 4.48
C SER A 14 -11.11 3.29 5.24
N GLY A 15 -10.09 2.81 5.97
CA GLY A 15 -9.12 3.64 6.67
C GLY A 15 -8.33 4.56 5.74
N ILE A 16 -7.88 4.06 4.60
CA ILE A 16 -7.18 4.86 3.58
C ILE A 16 -8.09 5.99 3.09
N VAL A 17 -9.34 5.66 2.73
CA VAL A 17 -10.31 6.66 2.25
C VAL A 17 -10.61 7.69 3.34
N ILE A 18 -10.83 7.26 4.57
CA ILE A 18 -11.05 8.15 5.72
C ILE A 18 -9.86 9.09 5.92
N CYS A 19 -8.63 8.57 5.90
CA CYS A 19 -7.43 9.40 6.05
C CYS A 19 -7.31 10.44 4.93
N ILE A 20 -7.60 10.07 3.68
CA ILE A 20 -7.61 11.01 2.54
C ILE A 20 -8.63 12.13 2.78
N VAL A 21 -9.85 11.79 3.21
CA VAL A 21 -10.92 12.78 3.45
C VAL A 21 -10.55 13.71 4.60
N TYR A 22 -10.11 13.18 5.74
CA TYR A 22 -9.70 13.98 6.89
C TYR A 22 -8.51 14.89 6.56
N ALA A 23 -7.52 14.39 5.79
CA ALA A 23 -6.38 15.19 5.36
C ALA A 23 -6.82 16.30 4.40
N ALA A 24 -7.71 15.99 3.45
CA ALA A 24 -8.26 16.99 2.56
C ALA A 24 -9.04 18.07 3.32
N GLU A 25 -9.88 17.71 4.28
CA GLU A 25 -10.61 18.67 5.13
C GLU A 25 -9.65 19.54 5.94
N HIS A 26 -8.59 18.95 6.52
CA HIS A 26 -7.59 19.68 7.31
C HIS A 26 -6.81 20.71 6.48
N VAL A 27 -6.50 20.39 5.22
CA VAL A 27 -5.73 21.24 4.30
C VAL A 27 -6.61 22.30 3.61
N GLY A 28 -7.94 22.24 3.75
CA GLY A 28 -8.87 23.18 3.11
C GLY A 28 -9.42 22.70 1.75
N GLY A 29 -9.30 21.41 1.45
CA GLY A 29 -9.93 20.73 0.33
C GLY A 29 -8.95 20.02 -0.61
N PHE A 30 -9.49 19.11 -1.44
CA PHE A 30 -8.69 18.32 -2.38
C PHE A 30 -8.00 19.18 -3.45
N GLY A 31 -8.61 20.31 -3.84
CA GLY A 31 -7.99 21.25 -4.77
C GLY A 31 -6.71 21.89 -4.23
N VAL A 32 -6.61 22.11 -2.91
CA VAL A 32 -5.41 22.66 -2.28
C VAL A 32 -4.29 21.63 -2.28
N ILE A 33 -4.60 20.35 -2.03
CA ILE A 33 -3.62 19.26 -2.08
C ILE A 33 -2.91 19.24 -3.44
N LEU A 34 -3.67 19.23 -4.55
CA LEU A 34 -3.08 19.18 -5.89
C LEU A 34 -2.24 20.42 -6.22
N ASN A 35 -2.67 21.61 -5.79
CA ASN A 35 -1.94 22.85 -6.04
C ASN A 35 -0.71 23.03 -5.13
N SER A 36 -0.67 22.34 -3.98
CA SER A 36 0.46 22.38 -3.04
C SER A 36 1.64 21.51 -3.46
N LEU A 37 1.45 20.64 -4.46
CA LEU A 37 2.48 19.73 -4.93
C LEU A 37 3.39 20.43 -5.96
N PRO A 38 4.72 20.22 -5.88
CA PRO A 38 5.63 20.67 -6.93
C PRO A 38 5.20 20.10 -8.28
N PRO A 39 5.25 20.87 -9.38
CA PRO A 39 4.91 20.38 -10.71
C PRO A 39 5.69 19.12 -11.11
N GLU A 40 6.92 18.98 -10.62
CA GLU A 40 7.79 17.83 -10.87
C GLU A 40 7.21 16.54 -10.27
N ARG A 41 6.50 16.62 -9.14
CA ARG A 41 5.83 15.46 -8.52
C ARG A 41 4.56 15.02 -9.24
N LEU A 42 4.05 15.83 -10.15
CA LEU A 42 2.91 15.48 -11.00
C LEU A 42 3.35 14.74 -12.27
N ASN A 43 4.66 14.64 -12.52
CA ASN A 43 5.17 13.82 -13.60
C ASN A 43 5.12 12.34 -13.22
N VAL A 44 4.10 11.64 -13.75
CA VAL A 44 3.84 10.23 -13.44
C VAL A 44 4.85 9.30 -14.13
N LEU A 45 5.43 9.71 -15.26
CA LEU A 45 6.26 8.84 -16.10
C LEU A 45 7.62 9.48 -16.36
N ASP A 46 8.64 8.95 -15.71
CA ASP A 46 10.02 9.19 -16.09
C ASP A 46 10.46 8.16 -17.14
N MET A 47 10.62 8.58 -18.40
CA MET A 47 11.00 7.70 -19.52
C MET A 47 12.49 7.35 -19.56
N ALA A 48 13.26 7.73 -18.52
CA ALA A 48 14.62 7.28 -18.30
C ALA A 48 14.74 5.74 -18.34
N HIS A 49 15.90 5.24 -18.78
CA HIS A 49 16.13 3.81 -18.96
C HIS A 49 16.54 3.10 -17.67
N GLY A 50 16.97 3.83 -16.64
CA GLY A 50 17.34 3.33 -15.32
C GLY A 50 18.72 2.69 -15.23
N LEU A 51 19.61 3.02 -16.17
CA LEU A 51 20.95 2.40 -16.28
C LEU A 51 22.04 3.47 -16.26
N GLY A 52 22.32 4.00 -15.06
CA GLY A 52 23.35 5.02 -14.88
C GLY A 52 22.95 6.43 -15.35
N ASP A 53 21.66 6.65 -15.60
CA ASP A 53 21.05 7.95 -15.92
C ASP A 53 20.68 8.76 -14.67
N GLY A 54 20.88 8.20 -13.47
CA GLY A 54 20.60 8.87 -12.20
C GLY A 54 19.12 8.99 -11.86
N SER A 55 18.23 8.37 -12.64
CA SER A 55 16.81 8.31 -12.30
C SER A 55 16.57 7.31 -11.17
N GLU A 56 15.89 7.76 -10.12
CA GLU A 56 15.48 6.90 -9.01
C GLU A 56 14.19 6.11 -9.33
N THR A 57 13.37 6.59 -10.27
CA THR A 57 12.07 5.99 -10.63
C THR A 57 11.84 5.81 -12.14
N PRO A 58 12.78 5.18 -12.87
CA PRO A 58 12.71 5.03 -14.32
C PRO A 58 11.59 4.07 -14.74
N PHE A 59 10.72 4.48 -15.66
CA PHE A 59 9.58 3.72 -16.16
C PHE A 59 9.99 2.33 -16.64
N TRP A 60 11.05 2.26 -17.46
CA TRP A 60 11.50 0.98 -18.03
C TRP A 60 12.08 0.05 -16.97
N GLY A 61 12.81 0.59 -15.99
CA GLY A 61 13.32 -0.18 -14.86
C GLY A 61 12.18 -0.79 -14.04
N PHE A 62 11.15 -0.01 -13.73
CA PHE A 62 9.96 -0.48 -13.02
C PHE A 62 9.12 -1.46 -13.84
N LEU A 63 8.99 -1.27 -15.15
CA LEU A 63 8.23 -2.16 -16.02
C LEU A 63 8.87 -3.55 -16.09
N PHE A 64 10.16 -3.62 -16.44
CA PHE A 64 10.85 -4.91 -16.56
C PHE A 64 11.13 -5.55 -15.20
N GLY A 65 11.61 -4.77 -14.22
CA GLY A 65 11.84 -5.25 -12.86
C GLY A 65 10.54 -5.74 -12.19
N GLY A 66 9.46 -4.97 -12.34
CA GLY A 66 8.14 -5.34 -11.86
C GLY A 66 7.61 -6.61 -12.52
N PHE A 67 7.77 -6.77 -13.84
CA PHE A 67 7.38 -7.99 -14.55
C PHE A 67 8.05 -9.23 -13.95
N PHE A 68 9.37 -9.24 -13.80
CA PHE A 68 10.09 -10.38 -13.22
C PHE A 68 9.73 -10.61 -11.75
N LEU A 69 9.56 -9.54 -10.97
CA LEU A 69 9.14 -9.62 -9.58
C LEU A 69 7.77 -10.28 -9.46
N PHE A 70 6.79 -9.90 -10.28
CA PHE A 70 5.44 -10.49 -10.23
C PHE A 70 5.40 -11.92 -10.77
N VAL A 71 6.18 -12.25 -11.80
CA VAL A 71 6.32 -13.64 -12.27
C VAL A 71 6.90 -14.52 -11.16
N SER A 72 7.94 -14.06 -10.47
CA SER A 72 8.51 -14.77 -9.32
C SER A 72 7.50 -14.90 -8.17
N TYR A 73 6.80 -13.81 -7.83
CA TYR A 73 5.81 -13.78 -6.77
C TYR A 73 4.64 -14.75 -6.99
N TYR A 74 4.06 -14.80 -8.19
CA TYR A 74 2.94 -15.72 -8.45
C TYR A 74 3.37 -17.12 -8.87
N GLY A 75 4.58 -17.28 -9.41
CA GLY A 75 5.08 -18.56 -9.91
C GLY A 75 5.92 -19.36 -8.92
N THR A 76 6.55 -18.70 -7.94
CA THR A 76 7.54 -19.34 -7.05
C THR A 76 7.33 -19.04 -5.56
N ASP A 77 6.53 -18.02 -5.20
CA ASP A 77 6.19 -17.78 -3.80
C ASP A 77 5.22 -18.85 -3.30
N GLN A 78 5.66 -19.64 -2.34
CA GLN A 78 4.90 -20.76 -1.79
C GLN A 78 3.54 -20.33 -1.23
N SER A 79 3.44 -19.15 -0.61
CA SER A 79 2.18 -18.67 -0.04
C SER A 79 1.14 -18.36 -1.10
N GLN A 80 1.57 -17.87 -2.26
CA GLN A 80 0.67 -17.55 -3.37
C GLN A 80 0.29 -18.81 -4.14
N VAL A 81 1.26 -19.65 -4.47
CA VAL A 81 1.03 -20.91 -5.17
C VAL A 81 0.06 -21.80 -4.39
N GLN A 82 0.20 -21.89 -3.06
CA GLN A 82 -0.73 -22.65 -2.22
C GLN A 82 -2.17 -22.13 -2.28
N ARG A 83 -2.38 -20.80 -2.29
CA ARG A 83 -3.73 -20.21 -2.42
C ARG A 83 -4.34 -20.53 -3.77
N GLU A 84 -3.57 -20.40 -4.83
CA GLU A 84 -4.03 -20.67 -6.19
C GLU A 84 -4.36 -22.15 -6.42
N LEU A 85 -3.60 -23.07 -5.81
CA LEU A 85 -3.87 -24.52 -5.82
C LEU A 85 -5.06 -24.94 -4.94
N SER A 86 -5.50 -24.09 -4.02
CA SER A 86 -6.66 -24.34 -3.16
C SER A 86 -8.00 -23.99 -3.84
N ALA A 87 -7.96 -23.41 -5.05
CA ALA A 87 -9.15 -23.12 -5.83
C ALA A 87 -9.80 -24.41 -6.36
N GLU A 88 -11.14 -24.42 -6.43
CA GLU A 88 -11.90 -25.59 -6.87
C GLU A 88 -11.67 -25.97 -8.35
N SER A 89 -11.19 -25.03 -9.17
CA SER A 89 -10.93 -25.25 -10.59
C SER A 89 -9.89 -24.28 -11.16
N ILE A 90 -9.26 -24.69 -12.28
CA ILE A 90 -8.31 -23.86 -13.04
C ILE A 90 -8.94 -22.54 -13.50
N ASP A 91 -10.21 -22.56 -13.91
CA ASP A 91 -10.91 -21.35 -14.33
C ASP A 91 -11.18 -20.42 -13.13
N GLY A 92 -11.40 -20.99 -11.93
CA GLY A 92 -11.42 -20.25 -10.67
C GLY A 92 -10.10 -19.54 -10.37
N THR A 93 -8.98 -20.26 -10.48
CA THR A 93 -7.61 -19.70 -10.35
C THR A 93 -7.36 -18.56 -11.35
N LYS A 94 -7.64 -18.76 -12.64
CA LYS A 94 -7.48 -17.71 -13.67
C LYS A 94 -8.30 -16.46 -13.37
N ARG A 95 -9.54 -16.65 -12.93
CA ARG A 95 -10.43 -15.54 -12.56
C ARG A 95 -9.92 -14.82 -11.30
N SER A 96 -9.43 -15.56 -10.30
CA SER A 96 -8.80 -15.00 -9.09
C SER A 96 -7.63 -14.10 -9.45
N LEU A 97 -6.69 -14.61 -10.26
CA LEU A 97 -5.52 -13.87 -10.72
C LEU A 97 -5.90 -12.61 -11.52
N PHE A 98 -6.89 -12.72 -12.41
CA PHE A 98 -7.37 -11.58 -13.20
C PHE A 98 -7.99 -10.48 -12.33
N ILE A 99 -8.86 -10.86 -11.40
CA ILE A 99 -9.47 -9.92 -10.44
C ILE A 99 -8.39 -9.29 -9.55
N ASN A 100 -7.39 -10.06 -9.11
CA ASN A 100 -6.27 -9.55 -8.33
C ASN A 100 -5.49 -8.48 -9.12
N GLY A 101 -5.16 -8.77 -10.37
CA GLY A 101 -4.44 -7.85 -11.25
C GLY A 101 -5.19 -6.53 -11.46
N ILE A 102 -6.49 -6.60 -11.78
CA ILE A 102 -7.31 -5.39 -11.95
C ILE A 102 -7.46 -4.63 -10.63
N SER A 103 -7.68 -5.31 -9.52
CA SER A 103 -7.90 -4.67 -8.22
C SER A 103 -6.66 -3.94 -7.70
N ARG A 104 -5.45 -4.36 -8.09
CA ARG A 104 -4.21 -3.66 -7.71
C ARG A 104 -4.12 -2.24 -8.26
N PHE A 105 -4.69 -1.96 -9.43
CA PHE A 105 -4.63 -0.62 -10.02
C PHE A 105 -5.34 0.45 -9.18
N PRO A 106 -6.65 0.35 -8.85
CA PRO A 106 -7.32 1.33 -8.00
C PRO A 106 -6.71 1.41 -6.59
N LEU A 107 -6.20 0.29 -6.06
CA LEU A 107 -5.46 0.29 -4.79
C LEU A 107 -4.18 1.12 -4.85
N GLY A 108 -3.40 0.99 -5.93
CA GLY A 108 -2.21 1.81 -6.16
C GLY A 108 -2.56 3.30 -6.22
N VAL A 109 -3.62 3.66 -6.93
CA VAL A 109 -4.11 5.04 -6.99
C VAL A 109 -4.47 5.56 -5.60
N LEU A 110 -5.19 4.76 -4.79
CA LEU A 110 -5.54 5.15 -3.41
C LEU A 110 -4.31 5.39 -2.53
N TYR A 111 -3.26 4.57 -2.65
CA TYR A 111 -2.02 4.79 -1.90
C TYR A 111 -1.31 6.08 -2.30
N ILE A 112 -1.27 6.39 -3.60
CA ILE A 112 -0.70 7.65 -4.10
C ILE A 112 -1.52 8.85 -3.59
N LEU A 113 -2.86 8.77 -3.67
CA LEU A 113 -3.75 9.81 -3.15
C LEU A 113 -3.56 10.02 -1.65
N LEU A 114 -3.42 8.95 -0.87
CA LEU A 114 -3.13 9.02 0.56
C LEU A 114 -1.80 9.73 0.83
N GLY A 115 -0.73 9.34 0.13
CA GLY A 115 0.57 9.96 0.26
C GLY A 115 0.56 11.45 -0.08
N MET A 116 -0.17 11.84 -1.13
CA MET A 116 -0.35 13.25 -1.49
C MET A 116 -1.15 14.02 -0.44
N ALA A 117 -2.27 13.47 0.04
CA ALA A 117 -3.13 14.15 1.01
C ALA A 117 -2.43 14.34 2.36
N VAL A 118 -1.84 13.28 2.89
CA VAL A 118 -1.09 13.34 4.16
C VAL A 118 0.21 14.15 3.99
N GLY A 119 0.86 14.08 2.84
CA GLY A 119 2.04 14.90 2.53
C GLY A 119 1.73 16.41 2.44
N ALA A 120 0.53 16.79 2.00
CA ALA A 120 0.08 18.18 2.06
C ALA A 120 -0.21 18.60 3.51
N ALA A 121 -0.87 17.73 4.30
CA ALA A 121 -1.10 17.99 5.73
C ALA A 121 0.20 18.12 6.53
N TYR A 122 1.23 17.34 6.16
CA TYR A 122 2.58 17.42 6.73
C TYR A 122 3.21 18.80 6.55
N GLN A 123 3.09 19.39 5.36
CA GLN A 123 3.69 20.70 5.10
C GLN A 123 3.03 21.83 5.91
N LEU A 124 1.77 21.68 6.28
CA LEU A 124 0.99 22.69 7.00
C LEU A 124 0.96 22.48 8.52
N SER A 125 1.41 21.33 9.02
CA SER A 125 1.34 20.99 10.45
C SER A 125 2.74 20.85 11.09
N PRO A 126 3.17 21.84 11.90
CA PRO A 126 4.41 21.74 12.67
C PRO A 126 4.43 20.56 13.65
N GLU A 127 3.26 20.18 14.20
CA GLU A 127 3.14 19.05 15.10
C GLU A 127 3.45 17.72 14.39
N LEU A 128 2.94 17.54 13.17
CA LEU A 128 3.23 16.33 12.38
C LEU A 128 4.69 16.28 11.94
N GLN A 129 5.29 17.43 11.60
CA GLN A 129 6.72 17.54 11.29
C GLN A 129 7.60 17.15 12.48
N ALA A 130 7.23 17.58 13.69
CA ALA A 130 7.96 17.20 14.90
C ALA A 130 7.84 15.70 15.23
N ALA A 131 6.74 15.06 14.83
CA ALA A 131 6.47 13.65 15.11
C ALA A 131 7.08 12.66 14.11
N VAL A 132 7.47 13.11 12.91
CA VAL A 132 8.01 12.26 11.83
C VAL A 132 9.49 12.56 11.62
N PRO A 133 10.39 11.63 11.97
CA PRO A 133 11.81 11.79 11.70
C PRO A 133 12.09 11.80 10.19
N GLU A 134 12.94 12.71 9.71
CA GLU A 134 13.30 12.79 8.29
C GLU A 134 13.89 11.48 7.74
N ALA A 135 14.61 10.73 8.59
CA ALA A 135 15.18 9.43 8.24
C ALA A 135 14.13 8.30 8.07
N HIS A 136 12.89 8.53 8.51
CA HIS A 136 11.82 7.52 8.54
C HIS A 136 10.51 8.07 7.97
N PRO A 137 10.45 8.39 6.66
CA PRO A 137 9.25 8.93 6.02
C PRO A 137 8.05 7.97 6.10
N ASP A 138 8.28 6.67 6.27
CA ASP A 138 7.23 5.66 6.44
C ASP A 138 6.37 5.87 7.70
N TYR A 139 6.83 6.69 8.65
CA TYR A 139 6.08 6.99 9.87
C TYR A 139 5.00 8.06 9.64
N LEU A 140 5.00 8.70 8.48
CA LEU A 140 4.09 9.80 8.19
C LEU A 140 2.61 9.40 8.34
N VAL A 141 2.17 8.33 7.70
CA VAL A 141 0.77 7.87 7.77
C VAL A 141 0.40 7.39 9.18
N PRO A 142 1.20 6.55 9.87
CA PRO A 142 0.93 6.19 11.26
C PRO A 142 0.83 7.40 12.20
N GLN A 143 1.74 8.36 12.11
CA GLN A 143 1.70 9.56 12.95
C GLN A 143 0.50 10.44 12.63
N TYR A 144 0.13 10.56 11.35
CA TYR A 144 -1.07 11.26 10.95
C TYR A 144 -2.34 10.65 11.58
N ILE A 145 -2.46 9.32 11.54
CA ILE A 145 -3.57 8.59 12.18
C ILE A 145 -3.58 8.84 13.70
N MET A 146 -2.42 8.89 14.34
CA MET A 146 -2.34 9.08 15.79
C MET A 146 -2.67 10.52 16.24
N LEU A 147 -2.40 11.52 15.42
CA LEU A 147 -2.59 12.92 15.79
C LEU A 147 -3.94 13.49 15.34
N PHE A 148 -4.40 13.12 14.14
CA PHE A 148 -5.53 13.80 13.48
C PHE A 148 -6.83 13.00 13.46
N LEU A 149 -6.78 11.67 13.61
CA LEU A 149 -8.00 10.86 13.61
C LEU A 149 -8.60 10.74 15.02
N PRO A 150 -9.95 10.71 15.13
CA PRO A 150 -10.61 10.56 16.42
C PRO A 150 -10.31 9.20 17.05
N SER A 151 -10.39 9.15 18.38
CA SER A 151 -9.95 8.01 19.21
C SER A 151 -10.54 6.66 18.80
N GLY A 152 -11.81 6.62 18.39
CA GLY A 152 -12.44 5.38 17.90
C GLY A 152 -11.85 4.88 16.58
N LEU A 153 -11.64 5.77 15.61
CA LEU A 153 -11.11 5.41 14.30
C LEU A 153 -9.65 4.97 14.38
N ARG A 154 -8.80 5.72 15.11
CA ARG A 154 -7.40 5.33 15.29
C ARG A 154 -7.27 3.96 15.96
N ALA A 155 -8.12 3.62 16.93
CA ALA A 155 -8.09 2.32 17.60
C ALA A 155 -8.46 1.18 16.64
N ILE A 156 -9.50 1.36 15.83
CA ILE A 156 -9.91 0.38 14.81
C ILE A 156 -8.81 0.18 13.77
N LEU A 157 -8.23 1.26 13.25
CA LEU A 157 -7.18 1.18 12.24
C LEU A 157 -5.90 0.55 12.79
N PHE A 158 -5.51 0.89 14.02
CA PHE A 158 -4.35 0.29 14.66
C PHE A 158 -4.56 -1.22 14.92
N ALA A 159 -5.75 -1.61 15.39
CA ALA A 159 -6.10 -3.02 15.56
C ALA A 159 -6.07 -3.78 14.22
N ALA A 160 -6.61 -3.19 13.15
CA ALA A 160 -6.59 -3.79 11.82
C ALA A 160 -5.17 -3.92 11.25
N LEU A 161 -4.30 -2.93 11.51
CA LEU A 161 -2.89 -2.99 11.11
C LEU A 161 -2.17 -4.13 11.85
N LEU A 162 -2.38 -4.26 13.16
CA LEU A 162 -1.82 -5.38 13.92
C LEU A 162 -2.34 -6.73 13.42
N ALA A 163 -3.65 -6.84 13.16
CA ALA A 163 -4.22 -8.04 12.55
C ALA A 163 -3.56 -8.37 11.20
N ALA A 164 -3.27 -7.34 10.38
CA ALA A 164 -2.60 -7.51 9.09
C ALA A 164 -1.18 -8.03 9.21
N THR A 165 -0.44 -7.51 10.18
CA THR A 165 0.92 -7.99 10.46
C THR A 165 0.91 -9.43 10.94
N MET A 166 -0.05 -9.82 11.79
CA MET A 166 -0.18 -11.20 12.25
C MET A 166 -0.55 -12.15 11.10
N SER A 167 -1.50 -11.79 10.23
CA SER A 167 -1.85 -12.61 9.06
C SER A 167 -0.65 -12.80 8.11
N SER A 168 0.18 -11.77 7.95
CA SER A 168 1.42 -11.85 7.17
C SER A 168 2.45 -12.77 7.82
N LEU A 169 2.63 -12.68 9.14
CA LEU A 169 3.54 -13.54 9.90
C LEU A 169 3.12 -15.00 9.85
N ASP A 170 1.82 -15.29 10.03
CA ASP A 170 1.27 -16.64 9.94
C ASP A 170 1.54 -17.25 8.55
N SER A 171 1.35 -16.46 7.49
CA SER A 171 1.63 -16.90 6.11
C SER A 171 3.12 -17.21 5.90
N VAL A 172 4.03 -16.42 6.46
CA VAL A 172 5.48 -16.66 6.36
C VAL A 172 5.88 -17.91 7.14
N LEU A 173 5.38 -18.09 8.36
CA LEU A 173 5.66 -19.26 9.19
C LEU A 173 5.14 -20.55 8.56
N ASN A 174 3.92 -20.51 7.99
CA ASN A 174 3.33 -21.64 7.29
C ASN A 174 4.15 -22.02 6.04
N SER A 175 4.55 -21.02 5.23
CA SER A 175 5.41 -21.26 4.07
C SER A 175 6.78 -21.83 4.46
N LEU A 176 7.39 -21.32 5.53
CA LEU A 176 8.68 -21.81 6.02
C LEU A 176 8.60 -23.25 6.52
N SER A 177 7.54 -23.59 7.26
CA SER A 177 7.29 -24.95 7.74
C SER A 177 7.12 -25.91 6.57
N ALA A 178 6.29 -25.57 5.58
CA ALA A 178 6.06 -26.40 4.39
C ALA A 178 7.33 -26.57 3.52
N ALA A 179 8.21 -25.56 3.47
CA ALA A 179 9.45 -25.65 2.70
C ALA A 179 10.55 -26.46 3.41
N THR A 180 10.58 -26.43 4.75
CA THR A 180 11.67 -27.01 5.56
C THR A 180 11.34 -28.42 6.06
N MET A 181 10.11 -28.65 6.50
CA MET A 181 9.66 -29.96 6.98
C MET A 181 9.15 -30.76 5.76
N ARG A 182 10.08 -31.50 5.13
CA ARG A 182 9.74 -32.53 4.14
C ARG A 182 9.18 -33.77 4.80
#